data_AF-A0A1Z9H0W6-F1
#
_entry.id   AF-A0A1Z9H0W6-F1
#
_cell.length_a   1.000
_cell.length_b   1.000
_cell.length_c   1.000
_cell.angle_alpha   90.00
_cell.angle_beta   90.00
_cell.angle_gamma   90.00
#
_symmetry.space_group_name_H-M   'P 1'
#
loop_
_entity.id
_entity.type
_entity.pdbx_description
1 polymer ?
#
loop_
_entity_poly.entity_id
_entity_poly.type
_entity_poly.pdbx_seq_one_letter_code
_entity_poly.pdbx_strand_id
1 'polypeptide(L)'
;MATLAEIRAKLQEQEVKRSPNSSGGDNAIYPFWNIPEGTTATLRFLSDKDPNNTFFWVERQMIRLPFAGIKGSSEAKPTTVQVPCMEMWGEPCPVLSEIRPWFKDPSLEDMGRKYWKKRSYIFQGFVVNSPLEEDSTPENPIRRFVINPSIFNIIRSALMNPDMEDLPTDIDKGRDFKLTKTQKGGYADYSTSTWSFKERSVSDSERSAIDTNGLHNLADYLPKKPSAEDVKIIAEMFKASVDGELYDESRFGQHYRPAGMASSNSNATTSATTTATATPTPAPQVEAKVEAPVVQAKVEAPAAQPEVATATATASATDDKSKASADDILAMIRARQNK
;
A
#
# COMPACT_ATOMS: atom_id res chain seq x y z
N MET A 1 -32.88 -36.93 -0.22
CA MET A 1 -31.73 -36.91 0.73
C MET A 1 -30.48 -36.92 -0.13
N ALA A 2 -29.70 -35.82 -0.13
CA ALA A 2 -28.46 -35.78 -0.90
C ALA A 2 -27.47 -36.80 -0.32
N THR A 3 -26.82 -37.58 -1.17
CA THR A 3 -25.86 -38.59 -0.78
C THR A 3 -24.55 -37.94 -0.30
N LEU A 4 -23.81 -38.64 0.58
CA LEU A 4 -22.51 -38.17 1.08
C LEU A 4 -21.50 -37.85 -0.04
N ALA A 5 -21.63 -38.52 -1.20
CA ALA A 5 -20.82 -38.25 -2.39
C ALA A 5 -21.18 -36.90 -3.03
N GLU A 6 -22.47 -36.57 -3.14
CA GLU A 6 -22.93 -35.29 -3.69
C GLU A 6 -22.60 -34.11 -2.77
N ILE A 7 -22.61 -34.32 -1.45
CA ILE A 7 -22.20 -33.31 -0.47
C ILE A 7 -20.68 -33.04 -0.56
N ARG A 8 -19.85 -34.07 -0.74
CA ARG A 8 -18.40 -33.92 -0.97
C ARG A 8 -18.09 -33.25 -2.30
N ALA A 9 -18.81 -33.61 -3.36
CA ALA A 9 -18.67 -32.96 -4.67
C ALA A 9 -19.06 -31.47 -4.60
N LYS A 10 -20.12 -31.11 -3.87
CA LYS A 10 -20.49 -29.70 -3.65
C LYS A 10 -19.51 -28.94 -2.76
N LEU A 11 -18.91 -29.58 -1.76
CA LEU A 11 -17.85 -28.98 -0.94
C LEU A 11 -16.57 -28.75 -1.75
N GLN A 12 -16.18 -29.70 -2.60
CA GLN A 12 -15.06 -29.54 -3.53
C GLN A 12 -15.35 -28.48 -4.60
N GLU A 13 -16.57 -28.42 -5.15
CA GLU A 13 -16.97 -27.32 -6.05
C GLU A 13 -16.98 -25.96 -5.34
N GLN A 14 -17.31 -25.90 -4.04
CA GLN A 14 -17.23 -24.67 -3.25
C GLN A 14 -15.78 -24.29 -2.93
N GLU A 15 -14.87 -25.24 -2.76
CA GLU A 15 -13.43 -24.99 -2.65
C GLU A 15 -12.82 -24.53 -3.98
N VAL A 16 -13.21 -25.13 -5.10
CA VAL A 16 -12.76 -24.70 -6.45
C VAL A 16 -13.35 -23.34 -6.82
N LYS A 17 -14.57 -23.00 -6.36
CA LYS A 17 -15.13 -21.64 -6.50
C LYS A 17 -14.50 -20.61 -5.55
N ARG A 18 -13.74 -21.05 -4.55
CA ARG A 18 -12.82 -20.20 -3.76
C ARG A 18 -11.41 -20.16 -4.36
N SER A 19 -11.26 -20.50 -5.64
CA SER A 19 -10.04 -20.22 -6.37
C SER A 19 -9.73 -18.71 -6.27
N PRO A 20 -8.48 -18.35 -5.92
CA PRO A 20 -8.10 -16.96 -5.75
C PRO A 20 -8.42 -16.22 -7.04
N ASN A 21 -8.92 -14.98 -6.91
CA ASN A 21 -9.00 -14.03 -8.01
C ASN A 21 -7.60 -13.92 -8.66
N SER A 22 -7.32 -14.79 -9.62
CA SER A 22 -6.22 -14.65 -10.57
C SER A 22 -6.66 -13.57 -11.55
N SER A 23 -6.64 -12.34 -11.06
CA SER A 23 -6.61 -11.15 -11.90
C SER A 23 -5.30 -11.24 -12.66
N GLY A 24 -5.38 -11.61 -13.94
CA GLY A 24 -4.24 -11.74 -14.85
C GLY A 24 -3.25 -10.58 -14.66
N GLY A 25 -2.14 -10.90 -14.02
CA GLY A 25 -1.03 -10.02 -13.73
C GLY A 25 0.25 -10.84 -13.81
N ASP A 26 1.39 -10.17 -13.80
CA ASP A 26 2.74 -10.75 -13.87
C ASP A 26 3.09 -11.73 -12.71
N ASN A 27 2.13 -12.10 -11.85
CA ASN A 27 2.26 -12.85 -10.59
C ASN A 27 3.42 -12.36 -9.71
N ALA A 28 3.91 -11.14 -9.95
CA ALA A 28 5.14 -10.68 -9.33
C ALA A 28 4.88 -10.26 -7.88
N ILE A 29 3.64 -10.06 -7.45
CA ILE A 29 3.30 -9.85 -6.03
C ILE A 29 3.06 -11.20 -5.36
N TYR A 30 3.88 -11.55 -4.37
CA TYR A 30 3.68 -12.76 -3.59
C TYR A 30 2.52 -12.59 -2.58
N PRO A 31 1.41 -13.34 -2.70
CA PRO A 31 0.20 -13.10 -1.93
C PRO A 31 0.25 -13.81 -0.57
N PHE A 32 1.18 -13.42 0.31
CA PHE A 32 1.38 -14.08 1.60
C PHE A 32 0.11 -14.14 2.48
N TRP A 33 -0.87 -13.26 2.26
CA TRP A 33 -2.15 -13.31 2.95
C TRP A 33 -2.98 -14.55 2.63
N ASN A 34 -2.69 -15.24 1.52
CA ASN A 34 -3.34 -16.49 1.14
C ASN A 34 -2.71 -17.72 1.78
N ILE A 35 -1.54 -17.61 2.46
CA ILE A 35 -0.89 -18.79 3.04
C ILE A 35 -1.81 -19.49 4.05
N PRO A 36 -1.74 -20.82 4.20
CA PRO A 36 -2.54 -21.52 5.20
C PRO A 36 -2.19 -21.05 6.62
N GLU A 37 -3.16 -21.05 7.52
CA GLU A 37 -2.90 -20.76 8.93
C GLU A 37 -1.96 -21.81 9.54
N GLY A 38 -1.10 -21.37 10.47
CA GLY A 38 -0.12 -22.24 11.13
C GLY A 38 1.13 -22.52 10.28
N THR A 39 1.22 -21.94 9.09
CA THR A 39 2.36 -22.10 8.20
C THR A 39 3.30 -20.90 8.22
N THR A 40 4.53 -21.13 7.76
CA THR A 40 5.58 -20.12 7.68
C THR A 40 6.11 -20.04 6.25
N ALA A 41 6.12 -18.84 5.69
CA ALA A 41 6.85 -18.53 4.45
C ALA A 41 8.20 -17.91 4.80
N THR A 42 9.25 -18.25 4.05
CA THR A 42 10.58 -17.67 4.21
C THR A 42 10.85 -16.73 3.05
N LEU A 43 11.09 -15.45 3.36
CA LEU A 43 11.33 -14.38 2.40
C LEU A 43 12.74 -13.86 2.54
N ARG A 44 13.40 -13.51 1.44
CA ARG A 44 14.68 -12.80 1.43
C ARG A 44 14.49 -11.45 0.80
N PHE A 45 14.58 -10.37 1.57
CA PHE A 45 14.46 -9.01 1.05
C PHE A 45 15.72 -8.59 0.28
N LEU A 46 15.53 -7.75 -0.72
CA LEU A 46 16.59 -7.10 -1.50
C LEU A 46 16.47 -5.58 -1.38
N SER A 47 17.55 -4.87 -1.69
CA SER A 47 17.56 -3.41 -1.74
C SER A 47 16.66 -2.86 -2.85
N ASP A 48 16.33 -1.56 -2.79
CA ASP A 48 15.72 -0.86 -3.91
C ASP A 48 16.75 -0.71 -5.05
N LYS A 49 16.27 -0.57 -6.29
CA LYS A 49 17.13 -0.15 -7.41
C LYS A 49 17.47 1.33 -7.35
N ASP A 50 16.58 2.16 -6.78
CA ASP A 50 16.85 3.59 -6.62
C ASP A 50 17.91 3.83 -5.53
N PRO A 51 19.11 4.33 -5.88
CA PRO A 51 20.16 4.59 -4.89
C PRO A 51 19.82 5.74 -3.94
N ASN A 52 18.83 6.57 -4.27
CA ASN A 52 18.38 7.66 -3.40
C ASN A 52 17.43 7.19 -2.31
N ASN A 53 16.81 6.02 -2.47
CA ASN A 53 15.99 5.44 -1.43
C ASN A 53 16.90 4.81 -0.35
N THR A 54 17.03 5.49 0.78
CA THR A 54 17.81 5.00 1.93
C THR A 54 17.19 3.74 2.56
N PHE A 55 15.89 3.53 2.34
CA PHE A 55 15.18 2.36 2.83
C PHE A 55 15.04 1.32 1.73
N PHE A 56 15.00 0.04 2.11
CA PHE A 56 14.72 -1.05 1.16
C PHE A 56 13.21 -1.31 0.97
N TRP A 57 12.39 -0.29 1.22
CA TRP A 57 10.94 -0.29 1.03
C TRP A 57 10.43 1.08 0.63
N VAL A 58 9.19 1.12 0.14
CA VAL A 58 8.46 2.36 -0.13
C VAL A 58 7.09 2.32 0.54
N GLU A 59 6.70 3.40 1.22
CA GLU A 59 5.38 3.52 1.85
C GLU A 59 4.30 3.84 0.81
N ARG A 60 3.23 3.06 0.80
CA ARG A 60 2.03 3.25 -0.01
C ARG A 60 0.81 3.51 0.87
N GLN A 61 0.13 4.63 0.64
CA GLN A 61 -1.08 5.02 1.38
C GLN A 61 -2.30 5.05 0.44
N MET A 62 -3.27 4.16 0.68
CA MET A 62 -4.51 4.08 -0.09
C MET A 62 -5.72 4.28 0.83
N ILE A 63 -6.75 4.97 0.35
CA ILE A 63 -8.03 5.12 1.01
C ILE A 63 -9.06 4.26 0.28
N ARG A 64 -9.96 3.62 1.04
CA ARG A 64 -11.06 2.84 0.49
C ARG A 64 -12.35 3.64 0.64
N LEU A 65 -13.02 3.91 -0.47
CA LEU A 65 -14.30 4.58 -0.53
C LEU A 65 -15.41 3.53 -0.76
N PRO A 66 -16.21 3.19 0.26
CA PRO A 66 -17.32 2.25 0.12
C PRO A 66 -18.54 2.92 -0.54
N PHE A 67 -19.12 2.28 -1.53
CA PHE A 67 -20.37 2.67 -2.18
C PHE A 67 -21.41 1.56 -2.01
N ALA A 68 -22.68 1.93 -1.89
CA ALA A 68 -23.78 0.97 -1.75
C ALA A 68 -23.99 0.12 -3.01
N GLY A 69 -23.58 0.63 -4.18
CA GLY A 69 -23.67 -0.04 -5.47
C GLY A 69 -23.14 0.84 -6.59
N ILE A 70 -23.33 0.37 -7.83
CA ILE A 70 -22.96 1.10 -9.05
C ILE A 70 -24.25 1.63 -9.70
N LYS A 71 -24.24 2.89 -10.11
CA LYS A 71 -25.37 3.53 -10.78
C LYS A 71 -25.66 2.80 -12.09
N GLY A 72 -26.90 2.36 -12.27
CA GLY A 72 -27.32 1.60 -13.47
C GLY A 72 -27.12 0.08 -13.38
N SER A 73 -26.50 -0.43 -12.32
CA SER A 73 -26.46 -1.88 -12.05
C SER A 73 -27.78 -2.34 -11.43
N SER A 74 -28.35 -3.44 -11.95
CA SER A 74 -29.55 -4.08 -11.39
C SER A 74 -29.28 -4.79 -10.06
N GLU A 75 -28.02 -5.12 -9.77
CA GLU A 75 -27.60 -5.70 -8.50
C GLU A 75 -26.99 -4.62 -7.61
N ALA A 76 -27.62 -4.39 -6.44
CA ALA A 76 -27.10 -3.55 -5.37
C ALA A 76 -25.97 -4.26 -4.61
N LYS A 77 -24.84 -4.47 -5.29
CA LYS A 77 -23.65 -5.06 -4.69
C LYS A 77 -22.76 -3.96 -4.11
N PRO A 78 -22.49 -3.98 -2.79
CA PRO A 78 -21.56 -3.05 -2.17
C PRO A 78 -20.21 -3.09 -2.89
N THR A 79 -19.74 -1.92 -3.26
CA THR A 79 -18.59 -1.75 -4.15
C THR A 79 -17.58 -0.84 -3.46
N THR A 80 -16.29 -1.10 -3.62
CA THR A 80 -15.24 -0.28 -3.00
C THR A 80 -14.28 0.25 -4.05
N VAL A 81 -14.05 1.56 -4.03
CA VAL A 81 -13.05 2.21 -4.86
C VAL A 81 -11.81 2.50 -4.03
N GLN A 82 -10.63 2.28 -4.59
CA GLN A 82 -9.36 2.59 -3.95
C GLN A 82 -8.75 3.84 -4.56
N VAL A 83 -8.50 4.84 -3.73
CA VAL A 83 -7.88 6.12 -4.15
C VAL A 83 -6.58 6.35 -3.39
N PRO A 84 -5.55 6.92 -4.01
CA PRO A 84 -4.30 7.26 -3.32
C PRO A 84 -4.50 8.44 -2.36
N CYS A 85 -3.75 8.45 -1.26
CA CYS A 85 -3.74 9.56 -0.31
C CYS A 85 -2.61 10.56 -0.64
N MET A 86 -2.95 11.84 -0.78
CA MET A 86 -1.97 12.90 -1.13
C MET A 86 -0.84 13.07 -0.11
N GLU A 87 -1.06 12.66 1.14
CA GLU A 87 -0.02 12.71 2.18
C GLU A 87 1.19 11.83 1.89
N MET A 88 1.06 10.86 0.98
CA MET A 88 2.19 10.09 0.48
C MET A 88 3.23 10.95 -0.25
N TRP A 89 2.80 12.10 -0.80
CA TRP A 89 3.66 13.09 -1.44
C TRP A 89 3.87 14.36 -0.58
N GLY A 90 3.53 14.32 0.71
CA GLY A 90 3.64 15.47 1.60
C GLY A 90 2.57 16.55 1.41
N GLU A 91 1.54 16.30 0.59
CA GLU A 91 0.45 17.23 0.33
C GLU A 91 -0.81 16.90 1.17
N PRO A 92 -1.64 17.91 1.50
CA PRO A 92 -2.86 17.67 2.29
C PRO A 92 -3.84 16.79 1.51
N CYS A 93 -4.29 15.69 2.12
CA CYS A 93 -5.31 14.82 1.52
C CYS A 93 -6.72 15.35 1.84
N PRO A 94 -7.56 15.64 0.83
CA PRO A 94 -8.89 16.21 1.06
C PRO A 94 -9.76 15.31 1.94
N VAL A 95 -9.71 13.98 1.74
CA VAL A 95 -10.46 13.03 2.56
C VAL A 95 -10.01 13.05 4.02
N LEU A 96 -8.70 13.04 4.27
CA LEU A 96 -8.18 13.01 5.64
C LEU A 96 -8.41 14.33 6.38
N SER A 97 -8.40 15.45 5.66
CA SER A 97 -8.74 16.76 6.23
C SER A 97 -10.17 16.80 6.77
N GLU A 98 -11.13 16.19 6.07
CA GLU A 98 -12.53 16.14 6.49
C GLU A 98 -12.80 15.15 7.63
N ILE A 99 -12.18 13.97 7.59
CA ILE A 99 -12.47 12.94 8.60
C ILE A 99 -11.71 13.13 9.91
N ARG A 100 -10.60 13.88 9.93
CA ARG A 100 -9.82 14.12 11.17
C ARG A 100 -10.67 14.73 12.29
N PRO A 101 -11.49 15.77 12.05
CA PRO A 101 -12.46 16.27 13.02
C PRO A 101 -13.44 15.20 13.54
N TRP A 102 -13.81 14.19 12.73
CA TRP A 102 -14.78 13.17 13.13
C TRP A 102 -14.27 12.30 14.29
N PHE A 103 -12.96 12.10 14.40
CA PHE A 103 -12.36 11.38 15.53
C PHE A 103 -12.43 12.14 16.87
N LYS A 104 -12.85 13.41 16.87
CA LYS A 104 -13.12 14.17 18.10
C LYS A 104 -14.51 13.87 18.66
N ASP A 105 -15.42 13.37 17.83
CA ASP A 105 -16.78 13.00 18.20
C ASP A 105 -16.90 11.47 18.26
N PRO A 106 -17.15 10.87 19.43
CA PRO A 106 -17.30 9.42 19.56
C PRO A 106 -18.38 8.82 18.66
N SER A 107 -19.40 9.58 18.27
CA SER A 107 -20.49 9.11 17.40
C SER A 107 -20.08 8.97 15.94
N LEU A 108 -19.04 9.69 15.50
CA LEU A 108 -18.55 9.69 14.12
C LEU A 108 -17.24 8.92 13.95
N GLU A 109 -16.66 8.40 15.04
CA GLU A 109 -15.39 7.68 15.01
C GLU A 109 -15.44 6.45 14.09
N ASP A 110 -16.51 5.64 14.21
CA ASP A 110 -16.70 4.45 13.37
C ASP A 110 -16.85 4.80 11.89
N MET A 111 -17.44 5.96 11.58
CA MET A 111 -17.53 6.48 10.22
C MET A 111 -16.15 6.93 9.73
N GLY A 112 -15.38 7.67 10.56
CA GLY A 112 -14.02 8.09 10.23
C GLY A 112 -13.08 6.91 9.97
N ARG A 113 -13.20 5.82 10.73
CA ARG A 113 -12.41 4.60 10.55
C ARG A 113 -12.61 3.92 9.19
N LYS A 114 -13.81 4.02 8.60
CA LYS A 114 -14.10 3.45 7.26
C LYS A 114 -13.29 4.14 6.15
N TYR A 115 -13.08 5.46 6.28
CA TYR A 115 -12.40 6.30 5.29
C TYR A 115 -10.93 6.56 5.62
N TRP A 116 -10.42 5.99 6.72
CA TRP A 116 -9.04 6.19 7.10
C TRP A 116 -8.08 5.54 6.10
N LYS A 117 -6.93 6.20 5.90
CA LYS A 117 -5.88 5.67 5.02
C LYS A 117 -5.35 4.33 5.53
N LYS A 118 -5.25 3.36 4.63
CA LYS A 118 -4.54 2.10 4.83
C LYS A 118 -3.10 2.28 4.37
N ARG A 119 -2.17 2.12 5.31
CA ARG A 119 -0.72 2.10 5.03
C ARG A 119 -0.30 0.69 4.65
N SER A 120 0.53 0.59 3.64
CA SER A 120 1.19 -0.64 3.18
C SER A 120 2.61 -0.28 2.77
N TYR A 121 3.50 -1.26 2.75
CA TYR A 121 4.91 -1.06 2.43
C TYR A 121 5.28 -2.02 1.33
N ILE A 122 5.84 -1.49 0.25
CA ILE A 122 6.27 -2.30 -0.89
C ILE A 122 7.74 -2.63 -0.67
N PHE A 123 8.04 -3.92 -0.64
CA PHE A 123 9.40 -4.48 -0.64
C PHE A 123 9.59 -5.31 -1.92
N GLN A 124 10.83 -5.70 -2.19
CA GLN A 124 11.14 -6.73 -3.18
C GLN A 124 12.09 -7.79 -2.63
N GLY A 125 12.14 -8.93 -3.30
CA GLY A 125 13.10 -9.99 -3.02
C GLY A 125 12.63 -11.38 -3.41
N PHE A 126 13.21 -12.39 -2.79
CA PHE A 126 12.94 -13.79 -3.12
C PHE A 126 11.99 -14.46 -2.14
N VAL A 127 11.21 -15.40 -2.65
CA VAL A 127 10.46 -16.36 -1.85
C VAL A 127 11.31 -17.62 -1.76
N VAL A 128 12.03 -17.78 -0.64
CA VAL A 128 12.96 -18.91 -0.42
C VAL A 128 12.18 -20.19 -0.17
N ASN A 129 11.11 -20.09 0.61
CA ASN A 129 10.19 -21.19 0.86
C ASN A 129 8.77 -20.64 0.96
N SER A 130 7.86 -21.25 0.22
CA SER A 130 6.44 -20.91 0.25
C SER A 130 5.61 -22.13 0.68
N PRO A 131 4.67 -21.96 1.63
CA PRO A 131 3.64 -22.95 1.90
C PRO A 131 2.44 -22.82 0.93
N LEU A 132 2.52 -21.92 -0.07
CA LEU A 132 1.52 -21.81 -1.13
C LEU A 132 1.92 -22.70 -2.30
N GLU A 133 0.95 -23.42 -2.84
CA GLU A 133 1.03 -24.01 -4.16
C GLU A 133 0.66 -22.92 -5.18
N GLU A 134 1.64 -22.44 -5.94
CA GLU A 134 1.44 -21.46 -7.01
C GLU A 134 1.35 -22.18 -8.36
N ASP A 135 0.22 -22.06 -9.08
CA ASP A 135 0.00 -22.70 -10.39
C ASP A 135 0.98 -22.24 -11.47
N SER A 136 1.50 -21.01 -11.33
CA SER A 136 2.54 -20.45 -12.20
C SER A 136 3.46 -19.53 -11.42
N THR A 137 4.75 -19.82 -11.45
CA THR A 137 5.78 -18.92 -10.93
C THR A 137 6.16 -17.91 -12.02
N PRO A 138 6.23 -16.61 -11.69
CA PRO A 138 6.73 -15.59 -12.62
C PRO A 138 8.10 -15.91 -13.21
N GLU A 139 8.30 -15.48 -14.45
CA GLU A 139 9.59 -15.55 -15.16
C GLU A 139 10.70 -14.83 -14.39
N ASN A 140 10.39 -13.66 -13.81
CA ASN A 140 11.29 -13.00 -12.86
C ASN A 140 11.07 -13.56 -11.44
N PRO A 141 12.07 -14.25 -10.84
CA PRO A 141 11.95 -14.79 -9.49
C PRO A 141 11.98 -13.71 -8.40
N ILE A 142 12.38 -12.47 -8.72
CA ILE A 142 12.30 -11.33 -7.81
C ILE A 142 10.85 -10.89 -7.71
N ARG A 143 10.24 -11.19 -6.57
CA ARG A 143 8.86 -10.85 -6.23
C ARG A 143 8.80 -9.52 -5.48
N ARG A 144 7.63 -8.92 -5.49
CA ARG A 144 7.22 -7.76 -4.69
C ARG A 144 6.38 -8.23 -3.52
N PHE A 145 6.57 -7.60 -2.36
CA PHE A 145 5.81 -7.89 -1.16
C PHE A 145 5.08 -6.63 -0.71
N VAL A 146 3.75 -6.70 -0.64
CA VAL A 146 2.91 -5.60 -0.12
C VAL A 146 2.59 -5.86 1.35
N ILE A 147 3.49 -5.42 2.21
CA ILE A 147 3.51 -5.72 3.64
C ILE A 147 2.60 -4.76 4.42
N ASN A 148 1.84 -5.31 5.37
CA ASN A 148 0.96 -4.54 6.25
C ASN A 148 1.75 -3.89 7.42
N PRO A 149 1.16 -2.93 8.16
CA PRO A 149 1.87 -2.25 9.25
C PRO A 149 2.30 -3.16 10.40
N SER A 150 1.56 -4.23 10.66
CA SER A 150 1.89 -5.20 11.72
C SER A 150 3.23 -5.89 11.45
N ILE A 151 3.41 -6.46 10.26
CA ILE A 151 4.67 -7.11 9.86
C ILE A 151 5.78 -6.06 9.69
N PHE A 152 5.45 -4.90 9.12
CA PHE A 152 6.42 -3.81 8.96
C PHE A 152 7.05 -3.39 10.29
N ASN A 153 6.26 -3.30 11.37
CA ASN A 153 6.79 -2.93 12.69
C ASN A 153 7.78 -3.98 13.23
N ILE A 154 7.59 -5.26 12.92
CA ILE A 154 8.54 -6.33 13.28
C ILE A 154 9.85 -6.14 12.50
N ILE A 155 9.75 -5.94 11.19
CA ILE A 155 10.89 -5.66 10.31
C ILE A 155 11.66 -4.44 10.80
N ARG A 156 10.97 -3.32 11.04
CA ARG A 156 11.55 -2.06 11.49
C ARG A 156 12.22 -2.17 12.86
N SER A 157 11.58 -2.84 13.83
CA SER A 157 12.13 -2.96 15.18
C SER A 157 13.42 -3.76 15.21
N ALA A 158 13.53 -4.77 14.34
CA ALA A 158 14.76 -5.55 14.22
C ALA A 158 15.94 -4.74 13.65
N LEU A 159 15.68 -3.79 12.76
CA LEU A 159 16.70 -2.88 12.24
C LEU A 159 17.23 -1.89 13.29
N MET A 160 16.47 -1.67 14.37
CA MET A 160 16.89 -0.84 15.50
C MET A 160 17.68 -1.64 16.54
N ASN A 161 17.80 -2.96 16.39
CA ASN A 161 18.51 -3.80 17.33
C ASN A 161 20.04 -3.67 17.09
N PRO A 162 20.83 -3.26 18.10
CA PRO A 162 22.29 -3.16 17.95
C PRO A 162 22.98 -4.49 17.64
N ASP A 163 22.34 -5.63 17.92
CA ASP A 163 22.88 -6.96 17.61
C ASP A 163 22.79 -7.32 16.12
N MET A 164 22.11 -6.51 15.30
CA MET A 164 22.04 -6.69 13.85
C MET A 164 23.21 -5.97 13.18
N GLU A 165 24.33 -6.66 13.01
CA GLU A 165 25.57 -6.10 12.44
C GLU A 165 25.44 -5.73 10.96
N ASP A 166 24.82 -6.59 10.15
CA ASP A 166 24.68 -6.42 8.70
C ASP A 166 23.23 -6.10 8.29
N LEU A 167 23.10 -5.38 7.17
CA LEU A 167 21.79 -5.09 6.58
C LEU A 167 21.10 -6.38 6.14
N PRO A 168 19.80 -6.59 6.43
CA PRO A 168 19.11 -7.81 6.04
C PRO A 168 19.05 -8.05 4.54
N THR A 169 19.19 -7.00 3.74
CA THR A 169 19.20 -7.04 2.27
C THR A 169 20.58 -7.28 1.66
N ASP A 170 21.63 -7.38 2.48
CA ASP A 170 22.99 -7.60 2.00
C ASP A 170 23.08 -8.91 1.17
N ILE A 171 23.88 -8.88 0.11
CA ILE A 171 24.01 -10.00 -0.83
C ILE A 171 24.75 -11.17 -0.19
N ASP A 172 25.79 -10.91 0.58
CA ASP A 172 26.67 -11.94 1.16
C ASP A 172 26.25 -12.31 2.59
N LYS A 173 25.80 -11.33 3.37
CA LYS A 173 25.51 -11.47 4.81
C LYS A 173 24.09 -11.09 5.22
N GLY A 174 23.18 -10.96 4.26
CA GLY A 174 21.79 -10.63 4.61
C GLY A 174 21.07 -11.76 5.35
N ARG A 175 19.82 -11.50 5.72
CA ARG A 175 19.03 -12.39 6.58
C ARG A 175 17.66 -12.65 5.99
N ASP A 176 17.22 -13.89 6.12
CA ASP A 176 15.89 -14.28 5.68
C ASP A 176 14.86 -13.94 6.77
N PHE A 177 13.67 -13.54 6.35
CA PHE A 177 12.52 -13.24 7.20
C PHE A 177 11.52 -14.39 7.16
N LYS A 178 11.20 -14.94 8.33
CA LYS A 178 10.19 -15.98 8.52
C LYS A 178 8.85 -15.31 8.81
N LEU A 179 7.98 -15.30 7.81
CA LEU A 179 6.62 -14.79 7.90
C LEU A 179 5.69 -15.93 8.32
N THR A 180 5.22 -15.88 9.56
CA THR A 180 4.34 -16.90 10.15
C THR A 180 2.94 -16.34 10.22
N LYS A 181 1.97 -17.05 9.62
CA LYS A 181 0.55 -16.67 9.72
C LYS A 181 -0.14 -17.50 10.80
N THR A 182 -0.65 -16.81 11.80
CA THR A 182 -1.49 -17.37 12.87
C THR A 182 -2.87 -16.71 12.80
N GLN A 183 -3.76 -17.04 13.74
CA GLN A 183 -5.04 -16.37 13.91
C GLN A 183 -5.18 -15.85 15.33
N LYS A 184 -5.73 -14.64 15.45
CA LYS A 184 -6.10 -14.03 16.74
C LYS A 184 -7.49 -13.41 16.60
N GLY A 185 -8.45 -13.93 17.37
CA GLY A 185 -9.83 -13.43 17.35
C GLY A 185 -10.52 -13.51 15.98
N GLY A 186 -10.23 -14.55 15.20
CA GLY A 186 -10.81 -14.74 13.87
C GLY A 186 -10.03 -14.04 12.73
N TYR A 187 -9.10 -13.14 13.04
CA TYR A 187 -8.31 -12.40 12.05
C TYR A 187 -6.91 -12.99 11.91
N ALA A 188 -6.34 -12.86 10.71
CA ALA A 188 -4.95 -13.23 10.47
C ALA A 188 -4.02 -12.38 11.35
N ASP A 189 -3.11 -13.05 12.05
CA ASP A 189 -2.09 -12.44 12.88
C ASP A 189 -0.70 -12.89 12.38
N TYR A 190 0.27 -11.98 12.45
CA TYR A 190 1.64 -12.23 11.99
C TYR A 190 2.67 -11.88 13.06
N SER A 191 2.22 -11.67 14.30
CA SER A 191 3.04 -11.17 15.41
C SER A 191 4.20 -12.09 15.78
N THR A 192 4.11 -13.38 15.41
CA THR A 192 5.15 -14.39 15.65
C THR A 192 6.18 -14.50 14.51
N SER A 193 6.06 -13.66 13.47
CA SER A 193 7.06 -13.58 12.41
C SER A 193 8.39 -13.05 12.96
N THR A 194 9.51 -13.52 12.42
CA THR A 194 10.84 -13.18 12.96
C THR A 194 11.93 -13.29 11.91
N TRP A 195 13.08 -12.68 12.17
CA TRP A 195 14.27 -12.84 11.35
C TRP A 195 14.97 -14.17 11.65
N SER A 196 15.61 -14.72 10.63
CA SER A 196 16.54 -15.83 10.81
C SER A 196 17.72 -15.37 11.67
N PHE A 197 18.05 -16.20 12.67
CA PHE A 197 19.22 -15.99 13.50
C PHE A 197 20.54 -16.14 12.72
N LYS A 198 20.53 -16.97 11.67
CA LYS A 198 21.70 -17.15 10.80
C LYS A 198 21.63 -16.19 9.62
N GLU A 199 22.73 -15.49 9.36
CA GLU A 199 22.99 -14.84 8.09
C GLU A 199 23.11 -15.88 6.97
N ARG A 200 22.82 -15.46 5.75
CA ARG A 200 22.85 -16.29 4.56
C ARG A 200 23.23 -15.43 3.36
N SER A 201 24.21 -15.87 2.57
CA SER A 201 24.44 -15.32 1.24
C SER A 201 23.30 -15.68 0.29
N VAL A 202 22.96 -14.79 -0.63
CA VAL A 202 22.16 -15.19 -1.80
C VAL A 202 22.89 -16.30 -2.55
N SER A 203 22.12 -17.29 -3.02
CA SER A 203 22.59 -18.43 -3.80
C SER A 203 22.97 -18.02 -5.21
N ASP A 204 23.70 -18.88 -5.93
CA ASP A 204 24.13 -18.58 -7.31
C ASP A 204 22.95 -18.37 -8.26
N SER A 205 21.83 -19.08 -8.05
CA SER A 205 20.60 -18.88 -8.82
C SER A 205 19.93 -17.53 -8.52
N GLU A 206 19.90 -17.12 -7.25
CA GLU A 206 19.41 -15.80 -6.83
C GLU A 206 20.30 -14.68 -7.39
N ARG A 207 21.63 -14.84 -7.38
CA ARG A 207 22.58 -13.89 -8.00
C ARG A 207 22.34 -13.76 -9.49
N SER A 208 22.30 -14.88 -10.21
CA SER A 208 22.04 -14.90 -11.65
C SER A 208 20.71 -14.23 -12.00
N ALA A 209 19.69 -14.40 -11.16
CA ALA A 209 18.41 -13.72 -11.34
C ALA A 209 18.51 -12.20 -11.17
N ILE A 210 19.29 -11.71 -10.20
CA ILE A 210 19.58 -10.28 -10.02
C ILE A 210 20.31 -9.73 -11.24
N ASP A 211 21.35 -10.43 -11.72
CA ASP A 211 22.15 -9.98 -12.86
C ASP A 211 21.33 -9.95 -14.16
N THR A 212 20.44 -10.93 -14.35
CA THR A 212 19.64 -11.07 -15.58
C THR A 212 18.47 -10.08 -15.61
N ASN A 213 17.74 -9.93 -14.50
CA ASN A 213 16.50 -9.15 -14.48
C ASN A 213 16.68 -7.74 -13.92
N GLY A 214 17.74 -7.51 -13.16
CA GLY A 214 17.91 -6.32 -12.33
C GLY A 214 16.92 -6.27 -11.15
N LEU A 215 17.23 -5.39 -10.21
CA LEU A 215 16.29 -5.02 -9.15
C LEU A 215 15.18 -4.13 -9.72
N HIS A 216 14.00 -4.16 -9.11
CA HIS A 216 12.94 -3.22 -9.47
C HIS A 216 13.15 -1.87 -8.78
N ASN A 217 12.71 -0.80 -9.42
CA ASN A 217 12.54 0.48 -8.72
C ASN A 217 11.19 0.45 -7.99
N LEU A 218 11.22 0.48 -6.66
CA LEU A 218 10.00 0.31 -5.86
C LEU A 218 9.01 1.47 -6.04
N ALA A 219 9.50 2.67 -6.38
CA ALA A 219 8.66 3.85 -6.61
C ALA A 219 7.75 3.69 -7.83
N ASP A 220 8.14 2.88 -8.82
CA ASP A 220 7.34 2.64 -10.04
C ASP A 220 6.04 1.87 -9.72
N TYR A 221 5.97 1.20 -8.57
CA TYR A 221 4.77 0.48 -8.11
C TYR A 221 3.87 1.28 -7.19
N LEU A 222 4.22 2.54 -6.92
CA LEU A 222 3.29 3.47 -6.32
C LEU A 222 2.21 3.87 -7.34
N PRO A 223 0.98 4.15 -6.86
CA PRO A 223 0.00 4.80 -7.73
C PRO A 223 0.58 6.12 -8.24
N LYS A 224 0.24 6.49 -9.47
CA LYS A 224 0.61 7.80 -10.02
C LYS A 224 0.09 8.91 -9.11
N LYS A 225 0.89 9.97 -8.96
CA LYS A 225 0.47 11.17 -8.23
C LYS A 225 -0.79 11.74 -8.89
N PRO A 226 -1.92 11.86 -8.15
CA PRO A 226 -3.12 12.50 -8.66
C PRO A 226 -2.84 13.92 -9.14
N SER A 227 -3.38 14.29 -10.30
CA SER A 227 -3.41 15.67 -10.76
C SER A 227 -4.38 16.52 -9.90
N ALA A 228 -4.34 17.84 -10.04
CA ALA A 228 -5.28 18.71 -9.34
C ALA A 228 -6.76 18.41 -9.66
N GLU A 229 -7.04 17.91 -10.87
CA GLU A 229 -8.37 17.43 -11.27
C GLU A 229 -8.72 16.13 -10.55
N ASP A 230 -7.81 15.15 -10.53
CA ASP A 230 -8.01 13.89 -9.82
C ASP A 230 -8.25 14.10 -8.31
N VAL A 231 -7.54 15.06 -7.70
CA VAL A 231 -7.74 15.41 -6.28
C VAL A 231 -9.16 15.93 -6.03
N LYS A 232 -9.71 16.76 -6.94
CA LYS A 232 -11.11 17.21 -6.85
C LYS A 232 -12.06 16.04 -6.99
N ILE A 233 -11.80 15.13 -7.94
CA ILE A 233 -12.61 13.93 -8.14
C ILE A 233 -12.58 13.03 -6.91
N ILE A 234 -11.43 12.84 -6.26
CA ILE A 234 -11.34 12.10 -5.00
C ILE A 234 -12.23 12.73 -3.92
N ALA A 235 -12.23 14.06 -3.80
CA ALA A 235 -13.07 14.77 -2.82
C ALA A 235 -14.57 14.62 -3.14
N GLU A 236 -14.96 14.73 -4.40
CA GLU A 236 -16.34 14.52 -4.86
C GLU A 236 -16.81 13.08 -4.62
N MET A 237 -15.96 12.10 -4.93
CA MET A 237 -16.23 10.68 -4.68
C MET A 237 -16.39 10.39 -3.18
N PHE A 238 -15.55 11.00 -2.35
CA PHE A 238 -15.66 10.88 -0.90
C PHE A 238 -17.00 11.44 -0.41
N LYS A 239 -17.39 12.64 -0.85
CA LYS A 239 -18.69 13.22 -0.50
C LYS A 239 -19.85 12.32 -0.93
N ALA A 240 -19.86 11.86 -2.18
CA ALA A 240 -20.88 10.95 -2.70
C ALA A 240 -20.97 9.65 -1.87
N SER A 241 -19.81 9.10 -1.49
CA SER A 241 -19.72 7.90 -0.65
C SER A 241 -20.27 8.13 0.77
N VAL A 242 -20.01 9.29 1.37
CA VAL A 242 -20.54 9.69 2.68
C VAL A 242 -22.06 9.93 2.62
N ASP A 243 -22.55 10.55 1.54
CA ASP A 243 -23.97 10.82 1.30
C ASP A 243 -24.77 9.54 0.94
N GLY A 244 -24.09 8.39 0.79
CA GLY A 244 -24.70 7.10 0.47
C GLY A 244 -25.14 6.97 -0.99
N GLU A 245 -24.61 7.80 -1.88
CA GLU A 245 -24.89 7.74 -3.31
C GLU A 245 -24.32 6.45 -3.94
N LEU A 246 -24.88 6.09 -5.09
CA LEU A 246 -24.33 5.01 -5.91
C LEU A 246 -23.11 5.52 -6.68
N TYR A 247 -22.12 4.65 -6.89
CA TYR A 247 -20.94 4.97 -7.68
C TYR A 247 -21.33 5.32 -9.12
N ASP A 248 -21.03 6.54 -9.56
CA ASP A 248 -21.30 7.02 -10.91
C ASP A 248 -20.09 6.74 -11.83
N GLU A 249 -20.21 5.69 -12.65
CA GLU A 249 -19.16 5.31 -13.60
C GLU A 249 -18.91 6.36 -14.68
N SER A 250 -19.94 7.10 -15.10
CA SER A 250 -19.79 8.13 -16.14
C SER A 250 -18.93 9.31 -15.66
N ARG A 251 -19.01 9.61 -14.36
CA ARG A 251 -18.29 10.71 -13.72
C ARG A 251 -16.91 10.28 -13.20
N PHE A 252 -16.83 9.13 -12.55
CA PHE A 252 -15.62 8.72 -11.82
C PHE A 252 -14.83 7.62 -12.53
N GLY A 253 -15.45 6.89 -13.45
CA GLY A 253 -14.86 5.71 -14.09
C GLY A 253 -13.60 6.01 -14.88
N GLN A 254 -13.46 7.20 -15.46
CA GLN A 254 -12.25 7.56 -16.20
C GLN A 254 -11.00 7.64 -15.30
N HIS A 255 -11.19 7.98 -14.01
CA HIS A 255 -10.12 8.24 -13.06
C HIS A 255 -9.93 7.07 -12.08
N TYR A 256 -11.01 6.63 -11.42
CA TYR A 256 -10.95 5.64 -10.34
C TYR A 256 -11.99 4.53 -10.49
N ARG A 257 -11.48 3.38 -10.94
CA ARG A 257 -12.02 2.01 -10.99
C ARG A 257 -12.49 1.40 -9.66
N PRO A 258 -13.74 0.90 -9.45
CA PRO A 258 -13.95 -0.10 -8.43
C PRO A 258 -13.27 -1.42 -8.80
N ALA A 259 -12.85 -2.17 -7.78
CA ALA A 259 -12.19 -3.46 -7.99
C ALA A 259 -13.14 -4.49 -8.63
N GLY A 260 -12.72 -5.16 -9.71
CA GLY A 260 -13.49 -6.21 -10.38
C GLY A 260 -14.38 -5.76 -11.54
N MET A 261 -14.42 -4.46 -11.87
CA MET A 261 -15.04 -3.96 -13.11
C MET A 261 -14.01 -4.01 -14.25
N ALA A 262 -14.27 -4.82 -15.27
CA ALA A 262 -13.49 -4.81 -16.51
C ALA A 262 -13.79 -3.52 -17.29
N SER A 263 -12.77 -2.92 -17.90
CA SER A 263 -12.94 -1.70 -18.71
C SER A 263 -13.83 -2.02 -19.92
N SER A 264 -15.07 -1.52 -19.95
CA SER A 264 -15.97 -1.63 -21.10
C SER A 264 -15.57 -0.70 -22.27
N ASN A 265 -14.65 0.23 -22.03
CA ASN A 265 -14.09 1.09 -23.05
C ASN A 265 -12.75 0.54 -23.53
N SER A 266 -12.77 -0.05 -24.73
CA SER A 266 -11.63 -0.17 -25.63
C SER A 266 -11.14 1.21 -26.08
N ASN A 267 -10.76 2.08 -25.13
CA ASN A 267 -9.94 3.28 -25.35
C ASN A 267 -9.50 3.94 -24.02
N ALA A 268 -9.24 3.14 -22.99
CA ALA A 268 -8.51 3.60 -21.81
C ALA A 268 -7.10 3.03 -21.88
N THR A 269 -6.11 3.91 -21.96
CA THR A 269 -4.69 3.63 -21.76
C THR A 269 -4.45 3.08 -20.35
N THR A 270 -4.85 1.84 -20.10
CA THR A 270 -3.99 0.92 -19.37
C THR A 270 -2.81 0.67 -20.29
N SER A 271 -1.74 1.45 -20.12
CA SER A 271 -0.45 1.17 -20.72
C SER A 271 0.10 -0.10 -20.06
N ALA A 272 -0.47 -1.24 -20.43
CA ALA A 272 0.21 -2.51 -20.41
C ALA A 272 1.32 -2.38 -21.46
N THR A 273 2.57 -2.33 -20.99
CA THR A 273 3.76 -2.32 -21.83
C THR A 273 3.79 -3.61 -22.64
N THR A 274 3.19 -3.57 -23.82
CA THR A 274 3.43 -4.55 -24.88
C THR A 274 4.61 -4.02 -25.68
N THR A 275 5.74 -4.69 -25.53
CA THR A 275 6.96 -4.50 -26.31
C THR A 275 6.63 -4.77 -27.77
N ALA A 276 6.42 -3.70 -28.55
CA ALA A 276 6.34 -3.79 -30.00
C ALA A 276 7.76 -4.08 -30.54
N THR A 277 7.89 -5.26 -31.12
CA THR A 277 9.04 -5.71 -31.89
C THR A 277 9.27 -4.78 -33.08
N ALA A 278 10.39 -4.05 -33.10
CA ALA A 278 10.85 -3.29 -34.26
C ALA A 278 11.88 -4.11 -35.04
N THR A 279 11.53 -4.47 -36.28
CA THR A 279 12.40 -5.12 -37.27
C THR A 279 13.41 -4.08 -37.83
N PRO A 280 14.69 -4.45 -38.09
CA PRO A 280 15.73 -3.48 -38.45
C PRO A 280 15.97 -3.38 -39.96
N THR A 281 16.18 -2.16 -40.50
CA THR A 281 16.95 -1.89 -41.73
C THR A 281 17.28 -0.38 -41.84
N PRO A 282 18.30 0.07 -42.62
CA PRO A 282 19.67 0.32 -42.19
C PRO A 282 20.13 1.80 -42.33
N ALA A 283 21.37 2.04 -41.90
CA ALA A 283 22.12 3.29 -41.74
C ALA A 283 22.14 4.27 -42.94
N PRO A 284 22.51 5.54 -42.67
CA PRO A 284 23.84 5.99 -43.12
C PRO A 284 24.67 6.78 -42.09
N GLN A 285 25.99 6.58 -42.18
CA GLN A 285 27.11 7.38 -41.66
C GLN A 285 26.93 8.89 -41.85
N VAL A 286 27.39 9.70 -40.86
CA VAL A 286 28.40 10.77 -41.10
C VAL A 286 29.24 11.04 -39.85
N GLU A 287 30.52 11.30 -40.13
CA GLU A 287 31.70 11.67 -39.35
C GLU A 287 31.63 12.55 -38.09
N ALA A 288 32.74 12.43 -37.35
CA ALA A 288 33.14 13.10 -36.12
C ALA A 288 33.40 14.62 -36.23
N LYS A 289 33.26 15.32 -35.10
CA LYS A 289 34.18 16.41 -34.74
C LYS A 289 34.29 16.61 -33.23
N VAL A 290 35.54 16.74 -32.80
CA VAL A 290 36.10 16.97 -31.46
C VAL A 290 35.98 18.45 -31.06
N GLU A 291 35.67 18.74 -29.79
CA GLU A 291 36.42 19.70 -28.94
C GLU A 291 35.85 19.78 -27.50
N ALA A 292 36.75 19.65 -26.53
CA ALA A 292 36.62 20.11 -25.14
C ALA A 292 37.37 21.46 -25.02
N PRO A 293 37.09 22.34 -24.03
CA PRO A 293 37.68 22.13 -22.70
C PRO A 293 36.87 22.64 -21.48
N VAL A 294 37.20 21.96 -20.38
CA VAL A 294 37.21 22.25 -18.92
C VAL A 294 36.99 23.71 -18.44
N VAL A 295 36.14 23.87 -17.41
CA VAL A 295 36.35 24.85 -16.31
C VAL A 295 35.88 24.24 -14.98
N GLN A 296 36.75 24.31 -13.96
CA GLN A 296 36.57 23.84 -12.58
C GLN A 296 36.14 24.98 -11.63
N ALA A 297 35.73 24.56 -10.41
CA ALA A 297 35.59 25.28 -9.14
C ALA A 297 34.13 25.70 -8.81
N LYS A 298 33.60 25.61 -7.58
CA LYS A 298 34.19 25.46 -6.24
C LYS A 298 33.09 24.99 -5.26
N VAL A 299 33.53 24.32 -4.20
CA VAL A 299 32.81 23.85 -2.99
C VAL A 299 32.26 25.00 -2.14
N GLU A 300 31.04 24.89 -1.60
CA GLU A 300 30.70 25.39 -0.25
C GLU A 300 29.41 24.75 0.33
N ALA A 301 29.58 24.07 1.46
CA ALA A 301 28.62 23.93 2.57
C ALA A 301 29.28 24.64 3.78
N PRO A 302 28.67 24.89 4.97
CA PRO A 302 27.39 24.38 5.51
C PRO A 302 26.56 25.44 6.29
N ALA A 303 25.36 25.09 6.76
CA ALA A 303 24.76 25.72 7.96
C ALA A 303 23.68 24.83 8.60
N ALA A 304 23.67 24.82 9.93
CA ALA A 304 22.91 23.95 10.82
C ALA A 304 21.84 24.70 11.65
N GLN A 305 20.86 23.90 12.15
CA GLN A 305 19.98 24.10 13.34
C GLN A 305 18.95 25.26 13.36
N PRO A 306 17.91 25.24 14.25
CA PRO A 306 17.68 24.36 15.40
C PRO A 306 16.28 23.69 15.57
N GLU A 307 16.32 22.48 16.11
CA GLU A 307 15.69 22.00 17.36
C GLU A 307 14.71 22.94 18.08
N VAL A 308 13.48 22.47 18.35
CA VAL A 308 12.57 23.06 19.34
C VAL A 308 12.29 22.03 20.42
N ALA A 309 12.64 22.42 21.63
CA ALA A 309 12.53 21.68 22.87
C ALA A 309 11.08 21.56 23.39
N THR A 310 10.91 20.45 24.10
CA THR A 310 10.02 20.15 25.23
C THR A 310 9.39 21.34 25.97
N ALA A 311 8.09 21.24 26.22
CA ALA A 311 7.42 21.89 27.35
C ALA A 311 6.63 20.84 28.15
N THR A 312 7.23 20.42 29.26
CA THR A 312 6.59 19.78 30.41
C THR A 312 5.82 20.84 31.18
N ALA A 313 4.57 20.55 31.53
CA ALA A 313 3.84 21.26 32.57
C ALA A 313 3.03 20.27 33.41
N THR A 314 3.56 19.94 34.59
CA THR A 314 2.84 19.42 35.75
C THR A 314 2.19 20.57 36.50
N ALA A 315 0.89 20.46 36.81
CA ALA A 315 0.29 21.06 38.01
C ALA A 315 -1.01 20.34 38.38
N SER A 316 -1.12 20.01 39.66
CA SER A 316 -2.19 19.25 40.30
C SER A 316 -3.48 20.03 40.55
N ALA A 317 -4.55 19.24 40.69
CA ALA A 317 -5.89 19.41 41.25
C ALA A 317 -6.23 20.64 42.14
N THR A 318 -7.47 21.13 41.96
CA THR A 318 -8.50 21.28 43.02
C THR A 318 -9.92 21.41 42.43
N ASP A 319 -10.87 20.71 43.08
CA ASP A 319 -12.32 20.77 42.92
C ASP A 319 -12.93 22.13 43.34
N ASP A 320 -14.01 22.60 42.69
CA ASP A 320 -15.40 22.50 43.18
C ASP A 320 -16.38 23.39 42.34
N LYS A 321 -17.58 22.84 42.11
CA LYS A 321 -18.88 23.41 41.70
C LYS A 321 -18.96 24.71 40.88
N SER A 322 -19.52 24.58 39.67
CA SER A 322 -20.79 25.23 39.26
C SER A 322 -21.24 24.67 37.90
N LYS A 323 -22.18 23.73 37.90
CA LYS A 323 -22.84 23.25 36.68
C LYS A 323 -23.74 24.37 36.13
N ALA A 324 -23.32 25.04 35.07
CA ALA A 324 -24.26 25.69 34.17
C ALA A 324 -24.99 24.57 33.40
N SER A 325 -26.31 24.47 33.56
CA SER A 325 -27.13 23.51 32.84
C SER A 325 -27.15 23.84 31.35
N ALA A 326 -27.24 22.81 30.51
CA ALA A 326 -27.30 22.93 29.05
C ALA A 326 -28.44 23.85 28.56
N ASP A 327 -29.47 24.04 29.40
CA ASP A 327 -30.60 24.93 29.14
C ASP A 327 -30.21 26.42 29.10
N ASP A 328 -29.24 26.86 29.90
CA ASP A 328 -28.77 28.25 29.90
C ASP A 328 -27.96 28.59 28.64
N ILE A 329 -27.24 27.61 28.09
CA ILE A 329 -26.49 27.77 26.84
C ILE A 329 -27.45 27.86 25.65
N LEU A 330 -28.52 27.05 25.65
CA LEU A 330 -29.58 27.11 24.63
C LEU A 330 -30.37 28.43 24.68
N ALA A 331 -30.58 29.00 25.87
CA ALA A 331 -31.19 30.31 26.03
C ALA A 331 -30.31 31.45 25.47
N MET A 332 -28.98 31.41 25.71
CA MET A 332 -28.05 32.40 25.16
C MET A 332 -27.90 32.32 23.63
N ILE A 333 -28.04 31.13 23.03
CA ILE A 333 -27.99 30.97 21.57
C ILE A 333 -29.26 31.52 20.92
N ARG A 334 -30.45 31.28 21.49
CA ARG A 334 -31.71 31.86 20.97
C ARG A 334 -31.76 33.37 21.09
N ALA A 335 -31.21 33.95 22.16
CA ALA A 335 -31.13 35.41 22.31
C ALA A 335 -30.21 36.09 21.28
N ARG A 336 -29.24 35.36 20.71
CA ARG A 336 -28.33 35.86 19.67
C ARG A 336 -28.89 35.75 18.24
N GLN A 337 -29.89 34.90 18.01
CA GLN A 337 -30.50 34.73 16.68
C GLN A 337 -31.62 35.74 16.38
N ASN A 338 -32.11 36.47 17.40
CA ASN A 338 -33.14 37.50 17.25
C ASN A 338 -32.59 38.93 17.34
N LYS A 339 -31.37 39.17 16.85
CA LYS A 339 -30.81 40.52 16.76
C LYS A 339 -30.24 40.81 15.39
#